data_AF-A0A7W6H2V8-F1
#
_entry.id   AF-A0A7W6H2V8-F1
#
_cell.length_a   1.000
_cell.length_b   1.000
_cell.length_c   1.000
_cell.angle_alpha   90.00
_cell.angle_beta   90.00
_cell.angle_gamma   90.00
#
_symmetry.space_group_name_H-M   'P 1'
#
loop_
_entity.id
_entity.type
_entity.pdbx_description
1 polymer ?
#
loop_
_entity_poly.entity_id
_entity_poly.type
_entity_poly.pdbx_seq_one_letter_code
_entity_poly.pdbx_strand_id
1 'polypeptide(L)'
;MTIRSSHLAQGAGIAPETPGSTGTPPAEALAPPMERPFDTRPVGDLVGRPDLSEETVLKAIAERLAFDGRTGPEPQVVIEAARLGKRKALAFLRKLVLPPPRGSLAMPVQPILREHLTQGTDGSH
;
A
#
# COMPACT_ATOMS: atom_id res chain seq x y z
N MET A 1 1.03 -14.74 -65.45
CA MET A 1 2.26 -14.18 -66.05
C MET A 1 2.00 -12.73 -66.41
N THR A 2 2.75 -11.79 -65.81
CA THR A 2 3.30 -10.57 -66.46
C THR A 2 4.02 -9.76 -65.38
N ILE A 3 5.33 -9.70 -65.52
CA ILE A 3 6.27 -8.89 -64.75
C ILE A 3 6.31 -7.51 -65.41
N ARG A 4 6.34 -6.43 -64.61
CA ARG A 4 6.94 -5.16 -65.05
C ARG A 4 7.66 -4.48 -63.89
N SER A 5 8.97 -4.68 -63.90
CA SER A 5 10.00 -3.86 -63.25
C SER A 5 10.11 -2.49 -63.92
N SER A 6 10.62 -1.51 -63.16
CA SER A 6 11.44 -0.33 -63.52
C SER A 6 10.87 0.99 -62.93
N HIS A 7 11.39 1.54 -61.83
CA HIS A 7 12.66 2.28 -61.63
C HIS A 7 12.58 3.75 -62.08
N LEU A 8 12.75 4.70 -61.14
CA LEU A 8 13.80 5.75 -61.10
C LEU A 8 13.37 7.00 -60.28
N ALA A 9 14.40 7.69 -59.74
CA ALA A 9 14.45 9.01 -59.07
C ALA A 9 14.38 8.93 -57.53
N GLN A 10 15.46 8.94 -56.72
CA GLN A 10 16.76 9.66 -56.73
C GLN A 10 16.65 11.14 -56.30
N GLY A 11 17.04 11.39 -55.05
CA GLY A 11 17.37 12.68 -54.43
C GLY A 11 17.96 12.35 -53.05
N ALA A 12 19.28 12.39 -52.86
CA ALA A 12 20.03 13.54 -52.31
C ALA A 12 19.32 14.09 -51.05
N GLY A 13 19.80 13.90 -49.82
CA GLY A 13 21.17 13.94 -49.31
C GLY A 13 21.29 15.14 -48.35
N ILE A 14 21.14 14.92 -47.05
CA ILE A 14 21.60 15.74 -45.92
C ILE A 14 21.60 14.83 -44.68
N ALA A 15 22.77 14.43 -44.16
CA ALA A 15 23.51 15.08 -43.06
C ALA A 15 22.98 14.66 -41.65
N PRO A 16 23.85 14.62 -40.63
CA PRO A 16 24.01 13.39 -39.86
C PRO A 16 23.62 13.53 -38.36
N GLU A 17 23.51 12.38 -37.69
CA GLU A 17 23.71 12.15 -36.23
C GLU A 17 22.91 13.01 -35.25
N THR A 18 21.85 12.41 -34.70
CA THR A 18 21.54 12.54 -33.28
C THR A 18 21.28 11.15 -32.72
N PRO A 19 22.16 10.58 -31.86
CA PRO A 19 21.82 9.41 -31.06
C PRO A 19 20.85 9.86 -29.96
N GLY A 20 19.57 9.97 -30.32
CA GLY A 20 18.47 10.06 -29.37
C GLY A 20 18.30 8.71 -28.69
N SER A 21 19.12 8.49 -27.66
CA SER A 21 19.00 7.50 -26.59
C SER A 21 17.70 6.69 -26.63
N THR A 22 17.76 5.52 -27.26
CA THR A 22 16.82 4.44 -26.99
C THR A 22 17.15 3.93 -25.59
N GLY A 23 16.69 4.67 -24.58
CA GLY A 23 16.52 4.16 -23.24
C GLY A 23 15.36 3.18 -23.26
N THR A 24 15.59 1.96 -23.77
CA THR A 24 14.86 0.79 -23.30
C THR A 24 15.01 0.83 -21.78
N PRO A 25 13.94 1.04 -20.98
CA PRO A 25 14.09 0.80 -19.56
C PRO A 25 14.54 -0.66 -19.43
N PRO A 26 15.69 -0.94 -18.79
CA PRO A 26 16.06 -2.32 -18.54
C PRO A 26 14.88 -2.94 -17.81
N ALA A 27 14.43 -4.08 -18.34
CA ALA A 27 13.40 -4.93 -17.78
C ALA A 27 13.52 -4.85 -16.26
N GLU A 28 12.52 -4.18 -15.69
CA GLU A 28 12.43 -3.85 -14.28
C GLU A 28 12.87 -5.08 -13.52
N ALA A 29 14.01 -4.94 -12.85
CA ALA A 29 14.69 -6.02 -12.18
C ALA A 29 13.63 -6.82 -11.43
N LEU A 30 13.41 -8.04 -11.88
CA LEU A 30 12.66 -9.05 -11.16
C LEU A 30 13.42 -9.18 -9.84
N ALA A 31 13.04 -8.35 -8.86
CA ALA A 31 13.62 -8.42 -7.55
C ALA A 31 13.50 -9.89 -7.16
N PRO A 32 14.59 -10.55 -6.71
CA PRO A 32 14.46 -11.90 -6.20
C PRO A 32 13.28 -11.88 -5.21
N PRO A 33 12.48 -12.95 -5.10
CA PRO A 33 11.51 -13.05 -4.02
C PRO A 33 12.34 -12.97 -2.75
N MET A 34 12.54 -11.75 -2.25
CA MET A 34 13.28 -11.49 -1.04
C MET A 34 12.44 -12.21 -0.02
N GLU A 35 12.97 -13.34 0.45
CA GLU A 35 12.46 -14.04 1.60
C GLU A 35 12.38 -12.97 2.67
N ARG A 36 11.18 -12.40 2.84
CA ARG A 36 10.98 -11.37 3.84
C ARG A 36 11.34 -12.06 5.13
N PRO A 37 12.34 -11.57 5.87
CA PRO A 37 12.71 -12.18 7.14
C PRO A 37 11.41 -12.35 7.92
N PHE A 38 11.20 -13.57 8.44
CA PHE A 38 9.98 -13.95 9.14
C PHE A 38 9.50 -12.77 9.96
N ASP A 39 8.34 -12.23 9.61
CA ASP A 39 7.86 -11.00 10.21
C ASP A 39 7.56 -11.30 11.68
N THR A 40 8.46 -10.91 12.59
CA THR A 40 8.35 -11.16 14.04
C THR A 40 7.55 -10.09 14.76
N ARG A 41 7.01 -9.11 14.03
CA ARG A 41 6.21 -8.04 14.64
C ARG A 41 5.02 -8.61 15.41
N PRO A 42 4.60 -7.95 16.50
CA PRO A 42 3.41 -8.37 17.23
C PRO A 42 2.20 -8.41 16.30
N VAL A 43 1.29 -9.36 16.53
CA VAL A 43 0.14 -9.59 15.65
C VAL A 43 -0.77 -8.36 15.55
N GLY A 44 -0.82 -7.54 16.60
CA GLY A 44 -1.50 -6.24 16.59
C GLY A 44 -1.03 -5.32 15.46
N ASP A 45 0.26 -5.32 15.13
CA ASP A 45 0.80 -4.51 14.04
C ASP A 45 0.34 -5.00 12.66
N LEU A 46 0.14 -6.32 12.50
CA LEU A 46 -0.33 -6.91 11.24
C LEU A 46 -1.75 -6.45 10.90
N VAL A 47 -2.56 -6.12 11.91
CA VAL A 47 -3.92 -5.59 11.77
C VAL A 47 -4.01 -4.07 11.95
N GLY A 48 -2.88 -3.38 12.12
CA GLY A 48 -2.82 -1.93 12.33
C GLY A 48 -3.38 -1.48 13.70
N ARG A 49 -3.43 -2.38 14.67
CA ARG A 49 -3.97 -2.17 16.02
C ARG A 49 -2.97 -2.69 17.07
N PRO A 50 -1.89 -1.93 17.36
CA PRO A 50 -0.86 -2.32 18.31
C PRO A 50 -1.38 -2.47 19.75
N ASP A 51 -2.56 -1.94 20.04
CA ASP A 51 -3.25 -2.06 21.33
C ASP A 51 -3.84 -3.46 21.57
N LEU A 52 -3.95 -4.30 20.55
CA LEU A 52 -4.56 -5.63 20.66
C LEU A 52 -3.53 -6.70 21.03
N SER A 53 -3.89 -7.54 22.00
CA SER A 53 -3.14 -8.76 22.31
C SER A 53 -3.34 -9.83 21.24
N GLU A 54 -2.35 -10.71 21.12
CA GLU A 54 -2.40 -11.85 20.18
C GLU A 54 -3.62 -12.75 20.40
N GLU A 55 -3.95 -13.05 21.67
CA GLU A 55 -5.14 -13.84 22.04
C GLU A 55 -6.44 -13.22 21.52
N THR A 56 -6.56 -11.89 21.58
CA THR A 56 -7.75 -11.17 21.10
C THR A 56 -7.88 -11.29 19.59
N VAL A 57 -6.76 -11.20 18.86
CA VAL A 57 -6.77 -11.35 17.39
C VAL A 57 -7.08 -12.79 16.99
N LEU A 58 -6.51 -13.78 17.67
CA LEU A 58 -6.80 -15.19 17.45
C LEU A 58 -8.29 -15.51 17.64
N LYS A 59 -8.89 -14.99 18.72
CA LYS A 59 -10.32 -15.14 18.98
C LYS A 59 -11.15 -14.52 17.86
N ALA A 60 -10.83 -13.30 17.43
CA ALA A 60 -11.53 -12.63 16.33
C ALA A 60 -11.41 -13.41 15.00
N ILE A 61 -10.25 -14.02 14.73
CA ILE A 61 -10.06 -14.91 13.56
C ILE A 61 -10.97 -16.14 13.66
N ALA A 62 -10.98 -16.81 14.81
CA ALA A 62 -11.81 -18.00 15.03
C ALA A 62 -13.31 -17.69 14.85
N GLU A 63 -13.78 -16.60 15.46
CA GLU A 63 -15.17 -16.13 15.31
C GLU A 63 -15.50 -15.83 13.85
N ARG A 64 -14.59 -15.19 13.11
CA ARG A 64 -14.80 -14.88 11.70
C ARG A 64 -14.84 -16.12 10.82
N LEU A 65 -13.96 -17.10 11.07
CA LEU A 65 -13.94 -18.37 10.34
C LEU A 65 -15.24 -19.16 10.58
N ALA A 66 -15.70 -19.19 11.83
CA ALA A 66 -16.97 -19.81 12.20
C ALA A 66 -18.16 -19.11 11.51
N PHE A 67 -18.17 -17.78 11.47
CA PHE A 67 -19.21 -17.01 10.78
C PHE A 67 -19.25 -17.26 9.27
N ASP A 68 -18.08 -17.32 8.62
CA ASP A 68 -18.00 -17.58 7.17
C ASP A 68 -18.32 -19.05 6.81
N GLY A 69 -18.67 -19.90 7.80
CA GLY A 69 -19.04 -21.31 7.59
C GLY A 69 -17.90 -22.18 7.06
N ARG A 70 -16.66 -21.72 7.22
CA ARG A 70 -15.47 -22.45 6.77
C ARG A 70 -14.97 -23.31 7.91
N THR A 71 -14.80 -24.60 7.65
CA THR A 71 -13.83 -25.44 8.37
C THR A 71 -12.43 -25.01 7.90
N GLY A 72 -12.07 -23.79 8.28
CA GLY A 72 -10.87 -23.12 7.82
C GLY A 72 -9.62 -23.65 8.50
N PRO A 73 -8.43 -23.22 8.04
CA PRO A 73 -7.19 -23.46 8.76
C PRO A 73 -7.25 -22.88 10.18
N GLU A 74 -6.50 -23.48 11.10
CA GLU A 74 -6.33 -22.98 12.47
C GLU A 74 -5.99 -21.48 12.48
N PRO A 75 -6.51 -20.68 13.44
CA PRO A 75 -6.27 -19.24 13.52
C PRO A 75 -4.77 -18.87 13.45
N GLN A 76 -3.90 -19.64 14.12
CA GLN A 76 -2.45 -19.48 14.07
C GLN A 76 -1.91 -19.57 12.63
N VAL A 77 -2.43 -20.49 11.81
CA VAL A 77 -1.98 -20.68 10.43
C VAL A 77 -2.34 -19.46 9.58
N VAL A 78 -3.44 -18.77 9.88
CA VAL A 78 -3.82 -17.52 9.20
C VAL A 78 -2.84 -16.40 9.54
N ILE A 79 -2.40 -16.31 10.80
CA ILE A 79 -1.39 -15.34 11.24
C ILE A 79 -0.05 -15.62 10.56
N GLU A 80 0.42 -16.87 10.60
CA GLU A 80 1.69 -17.25 9.95
C GLU A 80 1.63 -17.02 8.43
N ALA A 81 0.50 -17.35 7.79
CA ALA A 81 0.26 -17.02 6.39
C ALA A 81 0.35 -15.51 6.12
N ALA A 82 -0.16 -14.67 7.03
CA ALA A 82 -0.08 -13.23 6.93
C ALA A 82 1.36 -12.71 7.13
N ARG A 83 2.11 -13.26 8.09
CA ARG A 83 3.55 -12.97 8.28
C ARG A 83 4.38 -13.29 7.04
N LEU A 84 4.05 -14.40 6.36
CA LEU A 84 4.63 -14.78 5.06
C LEU A 84 4.15 -13.90 3.88
N GLY A 85 3.29 -12.92 4.12
CA GLY A 85 2.80 -12.00 3.09
C GLY A 85 1.74 -12.58 2.16
N LYS A 86 1.10 -13.71 2.50
CA LYS A 86 0.05 -14.30 1.65
C LYS A 86 -1.13 -13.35 1.54
N ARG A 87 -1.41 -12.88 0.31
CA ARG A 87 -2.46 -11.89 0.01
C ARG A 87 -3.85 -12.27 0.55
N LYS A 88 -4.23 -13.55 0.49
CA LYS A 88 -5.52 -14.03 1.01
C LYS A 88 -5.63 -13.87 2.53
N ALA A 89 -4.55 -14.16 3.27
CA ALA A 89 -4.52 -14.02 4.73
C ALA A 89 -4.58 -12.55 5.13
N LEU A 90 -3.78 -11.68 4.49
CA LEU A 90 -3.84 -10.23 4.73
C LEU A 90 -5.22 -9.64 4.41
N ALA A 91 -5.84 -10.04 3.30
CA ALA A 91 -7.19 -9.61 2.94
C ALA A 91 -8.25 -10.11 3.93
N PHE A 92 -8.03 -11.28 4.54
CA PHE A 92 -8.89 -11.81 5.58
C PHE A 92 -8.75 -11.02 6.89
N LEU A 93 -7.52 -10.75 7.33
CA LEU A 93 -7.25 -9.95 8.54
C LEU A 93 -7.92 -8.57 8.49
N ARG A 94 -7.98 -7.93 7.32
CA ARG A 94 -8.65 -6.64 7.11
C ARG A 94 -10.18 -6.68 7.28
N LYS A 95 -10.78 -7.86 7.33
CA LYS A 95 -12.24 -8.07 7.48
C LYS A 95 -12.62 -8.53 8.88
N LEU A 96 -11.67 -8.64 9.80
CA LEU A 96 -11.94 -9.02 11.17
C LEU A 96 -12.77 -7.93 11.85
N VAL A 97 -13.74 -8.38 12.65
CA VAL A 97 -14.45 -7.49 13.58
C VAL A 97 -13.62 -7.46 14.85
N LEU A 98 -12.98 -6.32 15.10
CA LEU A 98 -12.10 -6.13 16.25
C LEU A 98 -12.83 -5.33 17.33
N PRO A 99 -12.50 -5.55 18.61
CA PRO A 99 -13.07 -4.76 19.68
C PRO A 99 -12.72 -3.27 19.53
N PRO A 100 -13.54 -2.38 20.10
CA PRO A 100 -13.29 -0.94 20.08
C PRO A 100 -11.89 -0.61 20.63
N PRO A 101 -11.20 0.38 20.05
CA PRO A 101 -9.90 0.83 20.54
C PRO A 101 -10.00 1.33 21.98
N ARG A 102 -9.07 0.88 22.83
CA ARG A 102 -9.00 1.27 24.24
C ARG A 102 -8.03 2.43 24.50
N GLY A 103 -7.19 2.76 23.52
CA GLY A 103 -6.24 3.87 23.62
C GLY A 103 -6.96 5.22 23.66
N SER A 104 -6.43 6.16 24.44
CA SER A 104 -6.89 7.55 24.42
C SER A 104 -6.55 8.16 23.06
N LEU A 105 -7.55 8.78 22.41
CA LEU A 105 -7.31 9.52 21.18
C LEU A 105 -6.47 10.76 21.52
N ALA A 106 -5.25 10.85 20.97
CA ALA A 106 -4.45 12.06 21.12
C ALA A 106 -5.17 13.20 20.39
N MET A 107 -5.81 14.09 21.14
CA MET A 107 -6.43 15.28 20.59
C MET A 107 -5.33 16.27 20.19
N PRO A 108 -5.20 16.62 18.90
CA PRO A 108 -4.27 17.68 18.50
C PRO A 108 -4.75 19.00 19.10
N VAL A 109 -3.86 19.69 19.81
CA VAL A 109 -4.16 21.02 20.37
C VAL A 109 -4.07 22.04 19.24
N GLN A 110 -5.21 22.65 18.89
CA GLN A 110 -5.21 23.79 17.96
C GLN A 110 -4.89 25.06 18.74
N PRO A 111 -3.81 25.79 18.40
CA PRO A 111 -3.54 27.07 19.02
C PRO A 111 -4.64 28.06 18.65
N ILE A 112 -5.23 28.73 19.65
CA ILE A 112 -6.21 29.79 19.43
C ILE A 112 -5.45 31.04 18.98
N LEU A 113 -5.58 31.40 17.71
CA LEU A 113 -5.05 32.64 17.15
C LEU A 113 -5.80 33.84 17.73
N ARG A 114 -5.18 34.55 18.69
CA ARG A 114 -5.74 35.74 19.36
C ARG A 114 -5.45 37.04 18.60
N GLU A 115 -5.32 37.02 17.27
CA GLU A 115 -4.99 38.22 16.49
C GLU A 115 -6.15 39.22 16.28
N HIS A 116 -7.40 38.86 16.61
CA HIS A 116 -8.56 39.72 16.32
C HIS A 116 -9.18 40.42 17.53
N LEU A 117 -8.70 40.21 18.76
CA LEU A 117 -9.30 40.83 19.96
C LEU A 117 -8.75 42.23 20.29
N THR A 118 -7.67 42.68 19.64
CA THR A 118 -6.98 43.94 19.96
C THR A 118 -7.19 45.06 18.95
N GLN A 119 -7.98 44.88 17.89
CA GLN A 119 -8.21 45.90 16.84
C GLN A 119 -9.50 46.72 17.03
N GLY A 120 -10.07 46.79 18.25
CA GLY A 120 -11.39 47.39 18.49
C GLY A 120 -11.47 48.59 19.44
N THR A 121 -10.36 49.07 20.03
CA THR A 121 -10.45 50.13 21.07
C THR A 121 -9.57 51.37 20.83
N ASP A 122 -9.04 51.56 19.63
CA ASP A 122 -8.40 52.83 19.26
C ASP A 122 -9.35 53.70 18.42
N GLY A 123 -10.01 54.65 19.09
CA GLY A 123 -10.42 55.93 18.50
C GLY A 123 -11.85 56.05 17.98
N SER A 124 -12.70 56.76 18.73
CA SER A 124 -13.44 57.93 18.22
C SER A 124 -14.30 58.59 19.30
N HIS A 125 -13.96 59.86 19.57
CA HIS A 125 -14.74 61.01 20.08
C HIS A 125 -15.58 60.90 21.35
#